data_AF-A0A0D7W7S2-F1
#
_entry.id   AF-A0A0D7W7S2-F1
#
_cell.length_a   1.000
_cell.length_b   1.000
_cell.length_c   1.000
_cell.angle_alpha   90.00
_cell.angle_beta   90.00
_cell.angle_gamma   90.00
#
_symmetry.space_group_name_H-M   'P 1'
#
loop_
_entity.id
_entity.type
_entity.pdbx_description
1 polymer ?
#
loop_
_entity_poly.entity_id
_entity_poly.type
_entity_poly.pdbx_seq_one_letter_code
_entity_poly.pdbx_strand_id
1 'polypeptide(L)'
;MSEEKNLSDDLNDMLDDAKDGAKKAADKAEAFAGEAKEKAKEFADDAKETATEFANNAKETFNEVTGENKKVLAGVLAIVIGSLGIHKFILGYNKEGIIQIVLTFVTCGLAGIVPFIEGIIYLTKSDDEFYNTYQVGKKGWF
;
A
#
# COMPACT_ATOMS: atom_id res chain seq x y z
N MET A 1 -61.11 -40.10 -38.48
CA MET A 1 -59.72 -40.00 -39.00
C MET A 1 -59.27 -38.56 -39.25
N SER A 2 -60.15 -37.56 -39.45
CA SER A 2 -59.72 -36.17 -39.73
C SER A 2 -59.49 -35.29 -38.48
N GLU A 3 -60.05 -35.63 -37.32
CA GLU A 3 -59.91 -34.82 -36.09
C GLU A 3 -58.58 -35.02 -35.36
N GLU A 4 -57.99 -36.23 -35.35
CA GLU A 4 -56.67 -36.48 -34.75
C GLU A 4 -55.53 -35.74 -35.46
N LYS A 5 -55.66 -35.51 -36.77
CA LYS A 5 -54.62 -34.88 -37.58
C LYS A 5 -54.47 -33.38 -37.30
N ASN A 6 -55.58 -32.68 -37.10
CA ASN A 6 -55.57 -31.25 -36.78
C ASN A 6 -55.01 -30.98 -35.37
N LEU A 7 -55.34 -31.85 -34.41
CA LEU A 7 -54.85 -31.71 -33.03
C LEU A 7 -53.33 -31.90 -32.90
N SER A 8 -52.76 -32.76 -33.76
CA SER A 8 -51.33 -33.05 -33.77
C SER A 8 -50.51 -31.91 -34.41
N ASP A 9 -51.06 -31.27 -35.44
CA ASP A 9 -50.42 -30.15 -36.12
C ASP A 9 -50.43 -28.88 -35.23
N ASP A 10 -51.54 -28.57 -34.56
CA ASP A 10 -51.63 -27.47 -33.57
C ASP A 10 -50.65 -27.67 -32.39
N LEU A 11 -50.48 -28.92 -31.95
CA LEU A 11 -49.58 -29.25 -30.84
C LEU A 11 -48.11 -29.06 -31.23
N ASN A 12 -47.75 -29.34 -32.48
CA ASN A 12 -46.39 -29.14 -32.97
C ASN A 12 -46.06 -27.64 -33.14
N ASP A 13 -47.01 -26.84 -33.63
CA ASP A 13 -46.83 -25.39 -33.77
C ASP A 13 -46.62 -24.71 -32.40
N MET A 14 -47.41 -25.07 -31.39
CA MET A 14 -47.19 -24.57 -30.02
C MET A 14 -45.84 -25.01 -29.44
N LEU A 15 -45.37 -26.21 -29.79
CA LEU A 15 -44.10 -26.73 -29.31
C LEU A 15 -42.91 -25.99 -29.95
N ASP A 16 -43.02 -25.63 -31.22
CA ASP A 16 -42.01 -24.85 -31.93
C ASP A 16 -41.97 -23.39 -31.46
N ASP A 17 -43.13 -22.75 -31.22
CA ASP A 17 -43.18 -21.42 -30.61
C ASP A 17 -42.59 -21.41 -29.19
N ALA A 18 -42.85 -22.46 -28.40
CA ALA A 18 -42.25 -22.60 -27.07
C ALA A 18 -40.73 -22.77 -27.13
N LYS A 19 -40.21 -23.53 -28.11
CA LYS A 19 -38.76 -23.68 -28.32
C LYS A 19 -38.11 -22.39 -28.79
N ASP A 20 -38.75 -21.66 -29.71
CA ASP A 20 -38.19 -20.41 -30.24
C ASP A 20 -38.16 -19.34 -29.14
N GLY A 21 -39.21 -19.25 -28.32
CA GLY A 21 -39.26 -18.39 -27.14
C GLY A 21 -38.17 -18.73 -26.11
N ALA A 22 -37.95 -20.02 -25.85
CA ALA A 22 -36.89 -20.48 -24.95
C ALA A 22 -35.49 -20.15 -25.48
N LYS A 23 -35.26 -20.33 -26.79
CA LYS A 23 -33.98 -20.02 -27.45
C LYS A 23 -33.66 -18.53 -27.38
N LYS A 24 -34.64 -17.67 -27.67
CA LYS A 24 -34.49 -16.20 -27.59
C LYS A 24 -34.20 -15.70 -26.18
N ALA A 25 -34.82 -16.33 -25.17
CA ALA A 25 -34.56 -16.01 -23.77
C ALA A 25 -33.14 -16.42 -23.36
N ALA A 26 -32.66 -17.59 -23.84
CA ALA A 26 -31.30 -18.05 -23.60
C ALA A 26 -30.25 -17.14 -24.25
N ASP A 27 -30.43 -16.78 -25.53
CA ASP A 27 -29.52 -15.89 -26.26
C ASP A 27 -29.39 -14.52 -25.54
N LYS A 28 -30.50 -13.99 -25.02
CA LYS A 28 -30.51 -12.72 -24.29
C LYS A 28 -29.84 -12.84 -22.91
N ALA A 29 -30.00 -13.97 -22.25
CA ALA A 29 -29.34 -14.24 -20.98
C ALA A 29 -27.82 -14.39 -21.17
N GLU A 30 -27.37 -15.05 -22.23
CA GLU A 30 -25.94 -15.17 -22.56
C GLU A 30 -25.31 -13.81 -22.88
N ALA A 31 -25.99 -12.96 -23.65
CA ALA A 31 -25.52 -11.60 -23.92
C ALA A 31 -25.36 -10.78 -22.64
N PHE A 32 -26.36 -10.82 -21.76
CA PHE A 32 -26.34 -10.07 -20.49
C PHE A 32 -25.26 -10.60 -19.52
N ALA A 33 -25.06 -11.92 -19.48
CA ALA A 33 -24.01 -12.54 -18.70
C ALA A 33 -22.61 -12.19 -19.25
N GLY A 34 -22.47 -12.10 -20.57
CA GLY A 34 -21.26 -11.63 -21.25
C GLY A 34 -20.88 -10.21 -20.83
N GLU A 35 -21.82 -9.27 -20.95
CA GLU A 35 -21.59 -7.86 -20.57
C GLU A 35 -21.27 -7.71 -19.07
N ALA A 36 -21.97 -8.44 -18.19
CA ALA A 36 -21.71 -8.40 -16.76
C ALA A 36 -20.30 -8.93 -16.42
N LYS A 37 -19.87 -9.99 -17.10
CA LYS A 37 -18.53 -10.58 -16.92
C LYS A 37 -17.43 -9.65 -17.42
N GLU A 38 -17.65 -8.97 -18.54
CA GLU A 38 -16.69 -8.01 -19.09
C GLU A 38 -16.52 -6.80 -18.16
N LYS A 39 -17.63 -6.21 -17.68
CA LYS A 39 -17.63 -5.13 -16.68
C LYS A 39 -16.94 -5.52 -15.39
N ALA A 40 -17.20 -6.73 -14.89
CA ALA A 40 -16.57 -7.23 -13.68
C ALA A 40 -15.07 -7.44 -13.87
N LYS A 41 -14.63 -7.88 -15.05
CA LYS A 41 -13.23 -8.09 -15.37
C LYS A 41 -12.48 -6.76 -15.52
N GLU A 42 -13.07 -5.79 -16.22
CA GLU A 42 -12.53 -4.44 -16.36
C GLU A 42 -12.34 -3.78 -14.98
N PHE A 43 -13.35 -3.86 -14.11
CA PHE A 43 -13.25 -3.33 -12.74
C PHE A 43 -12.19 -4.05 -11.90
N ALA A 44 -12.04 -5.36 -12.06
CA ALA A 44 -11.03 -6.14 -11.34
C ALA A 44 -9.60 -5.81 -11.81
N ASP A 45 -9.40 -5.63 -13.11
CA ASP A 45 -8.10 -5.25 -13.68
C ASP A 45 -7.71 -3.83 -13.23
N ASP A 46 -8.64 -2.88 -13.23
CA ASP A 46 -8.42 -1.48 -12.81
C ASP A 46 -8.11 -1.37 -11.29
N ALA A 47 -8.82 -2.13 -10.47
CA ALA A 47 -8.54 -2.24 -9.04
C ALA A 47 -7.18 -2.88 -8.76
N LYS A 48 -6.80 -3.88 -9.55
CA LYS A 48 -5.50 -4.57 -9.43
C LYS A 48 -4.35 -3.66 -9.86
N GLU A 49 -4.53 -2.88 -10.91
CA GLU A 49 -3.57 -1.89 -11.38
C GLU A 49 -3.35 -0.81 -10.31
N THR A 50 -4.42 -0.23 -9.79
CA THR A 50 -4.37 0.77 -8.70
C THR A 50 -3.66 0.23 -7.46
N ALA A 51 -3.96 -1.00 -7.03
CA ALA A 51 -3.31 -1.62 -5.89
C ALA A 51 -1.82 -1.88 -6.13
N THR A 52 -1.45 -2.25 -7.37
CA THR A 52 -0.06 -2.49 -7.76
C THR A 52 0.74 -1.19 -7.80
N GLU A 53 0.18 -0.12 -8.35
CA GLU A 53 0.81 1.21 -8.32
C GLU A 53 1.01 1.71 -6.89
N PHE A 54 -0.01 1.58 -6.03
CA PHE A 54 0.11 1.98 -4.63
C PHE A 54 1.20 1.17 -3.92
N ALA A 55 1.21 -0.15 -4.09
CA ALA A 55 2.22 -1.02 -3.48
C ALA A 55 3.64 -0.70 -3.97
N ASN A 56 3.81 -0.40 -5.27
CA ASN A 56 5.09 -0.03 -5.83
C ASN A 56 5.56 1.34 -5.32
N ASN A 57 4.70 2.36 -5.30
CA ASN A 57 5.02 3.67 -4.74
C ASN A 57 5.37 3.60 -3.25
N ALA A 58 4.59 2.83 -2.48
CA ALA A 58 4.89 2.59 -1.08
C ALA A 58 6.24 1.90 -0.93
N LYS A 59 6.51 0.85 -1.70
CA LYS A 59 7.79 0.13 -1.67
C LYS A 59 8.98 1.01 -2.06
N GLU A 60 8.85 1.87 -3.06
CA GLU A 60 9.89 2.83 -3.46
C GLU A 60 10.13 3.85 -2.35
N THR A 61 9.07 4.45 -1.81
CA THR A 61 9.17 5.39 -0.67
C THR A 61 9.81 4.71 0.54
N PHE A 62 9.41 3.48 0.85
CA PHE A 62 10.01 2.70 1.93
C PHE A 62 11.49 2.42 1.65
N ASN A 63 11.86 1.98 0.45
CA ASN A 63 13.25 1.73 0.10
C ASN A 63 14.11 3.01 0.06
N GLU A 64 13.52 4.16 -0.26
CA GLU A 64 14.20 5.45 -0.17
C GLU A 64 14.42 5.87 1.29
N VAL A 65 13.42 5.66 2.15
CA VAL A 65 13.48 5.99 3.59
C VAL A 65 14.29 4.98 4.41
N THR A 66 14.30 3.71 4.01
CA THR A 66 15.06 2.61 4.64
C THR A 66 16.30 2.22 3.86
N GLY A 67 16.64 2.95 2.79
CA GLY A 67 17.83 2.72 1.99
C GLY A 67 19.08 2.73 2.86
N GLU A 68 20.23 2.32 2.30
CA GLU A 68 21.53 2.33 3.00
C GLU A 68 21.77 3.63 3.78
N ASN A 69 21.13 4.73 3.33
CA ASN A 69 21.01 5.97 4.05
C ASN A 69 19.83 6.05 5.06
N LYS A 70 20.10 5.80 6.34
CA LYS A 70 19.16 5.95 7.47
C LYS A 70 18.81 7.41 7.82
N LYS A 71 19.16 8.39 6.97
CA LYS A 71 19.02 9.84 7.24
C LYS A 71 17.59 10.24 7.56
N VAL A 72 16.66 9.94 6.66
CA VAL A 72 15.25 10.35 6.80
C VAL A 72 14.64 9.68 8.03
N LEU A 73 14.88 8.37 8.18
CA LEU A 73 14.43 7.61 9.36
C LEU A 73 14.97 8.19 10.67
N ALA A 74 16.28 8.44 10.77
CA ALA A 74 16.91 9.00 11.96
C ALA A 74 16.44 10.44 12.23
N GLY A 75 16.29 11.27 11.20
CA GLY A 75 15.83 12.65 11.31
C GLY A 75 14.38 12.77 11.79
N VAL A 76 13.46 12.02 11.20
CA VAL A 76 12.05 12.01 11.59
C VAL A 76 11.87 11.47 13.00
N LEU A 77 12.54 10.36 13.35
CA LEU A 77 12.43 9.78 14.70
C LEU A 77 13.03 10.68 15.77
N ALA A 78 14.07 11.43 15.45
CA ALA A 78 14.64 12.44 16.35
C ALA A 78 13.66 13.59 16.63
N ILE A 79 12.82 13.96 15.66
CA ILE A 79 11.80 15.01 15.83
C ILE A 79 10.58 14.50 16.62
N VAL A 80 10.04 13.34 16.24
CA VAL A 80 8.77 12.85 16.80
C VAL A 80 8.95 12.22 18.18
N ILE A 81 10.02 11.44 18.37
CA ILE A 81 10.26 10.65 19.59
C ILE A 81 11.72 10.71 20.06
N GLY A 82 12.44 11.77 19.71
CA GLY A 82 13.88 11.84 19.96
C GLY A 82 14.26 12.00 21.44
N SER A 83 13.34 12.44 22.30
CA SER A 83 13.56 12.47 23.76
C SER A 83 13.86 11.07 24.33
N LEU A 84 13.44 10.01 23.65
CA LEU A 84 13.74 8.61 23.98
C LEU A 84 15.09 8.12 23.41
N GLY A 85 15.75 8.92 22.56
CA GLY A 85 17.05 8.57 21.94
C GLY A 85 16.98 7.51 20.84
N ILE A 86 15.78 7.13 20.37
CA ILE A 86 15.55 6.05 19.39
C ILE A 86 16.32 6.25 18.08
N HIS A 87 16.44 7.50 17.62
CA HIS A 87 17.21 7.86 16.42
C HIS A 87 18.69 7.49 16.52
N LYS A 88 19.29 7.51 17.73
CA LYS A 88 20.68 7.10 17.95
C LYS A 88 20.85 5.58 17.94
N PHE A 89 19.88 4.83 18.46
CA PHE A 89 19.92 3.36 18.41
C PHE A 89 19.90 2.82 16.97
N ILE A 90 19.16 3.49 16.07
CA ILE A 90 19.08 3.12 14.64
C ILE A 90 20.41 3.31 13.91
N LEU A 91 21.22 4.28 14.35
CA LEU A 91 22.57 4.51 13.84
C LEU A 91 23.62 3.61 14.52
N GLY A 92 23.22 2.78 15.49
CA GLY A 92 24.10 1.89 16.25
C GLY A 92 24.84 2.58 17.41
N TYR A 93 24.40 3.77 17.81
CA TYR A 93 24.94 4.56 18.93
C TYR A 93 24.26 4.19 20.25
N ASN A 94 24.40 2.92 20.63
CA ASN A 94 23.73 2.38 21.82
C ASN A 94 24.16 3.12 23.11
N LYS A 95 25.41 3.57 23.20
CA LYS A 95 25.92 4.28 24.39
C LYS A 95 25.31 5.68 24.49
N GLU A 96 25.29 6.40 23.39
CA GLU A 96 24.76 7.76 23.30
C GLU A 96 23.25 7.77 23.49
N GLY A 97 22.53 6.78 22.95
CA GLY A 97 21.10 6.60 23.19
C GLY A 97 20.77 6.40 24.68
N ILE A 98 21.56 5.60 25.40
CA ILE A 98 21.39 5.42 26.85
C ILE A 98 21.69 6.72 27.61
N ILE A 99 22.77 7.44 27.25
CA ILE A 99 23.11 8.75 27.84
C ILE A 99 21.95 9.73 27.63
N GLN A 100 21.33 9.73 26.46
CA GLN A 100 20.20 10.59 26.12
C GLN A 100 18.96 10.28 26.96
N ILE A 101 18.64 9.00 27.16
CA ILE A 101 17.54 8.57 28.04
C ILE A 101 17.79 9.04 29.48
N VAL A 102 19.01 8.86 29.99
CA VAL A 102 19.38 9.31 31.34
C VAL A 102 19.27 10.82 31.46
N LEU A 103 19.76 11.58 30.47
CA LEU A 103 19.63 13.03 30.43
C LEU A 103 18.17 13.48 30.40
N THR A 104 17.33 12.88 29.55
CA THR A 104 15.90 13.16 29.49
C THR A 104 15.23 12.90 30.84
N PHE A 105 15.59 11.81 31.53
CA PHE A 105 15.03 11.49 32.84
C PHE A 105 15.48 12.46 33.94
N VAL A 106 16.78 12.80 34.00
CA VAL A 106 17.35 13.73 34.98
C VAL A 106 16.85 15.16 34.79
N THR A 107 16.65 15.57 33.52
CA THR A 107 16.17 16.92 33.17
C THR A 107 14.65 17.01 33.03
N CYS A 108 13.92 15.95 33.42
CA CYS A 108 12.46 15.87 33.35
C CYS A 108 11.89 16.21 31.95
N GLY A 109 12.59 15.79 30.89
CA GLY A 109 12.19 15.99 29.49
C GLY A 109 12.79 17.21 28.79
N LEU A 110 13.45 18.13 29.52
CA LEU A 110 14.02 19.35 28.93
C LEU A 110 15.18 19.05 27.96
N ALA A 111 15.90 17.95 28.16
CA ALA A 111 16.93 17.50 27.22
C ALA A 111 16.37 17.04 25.86
N GLY A 112 15.05 17.02 25.66
CA GLY A 112 14.39 16.72 24.38
C GLY A 112 14.63 17.75 23.27
N ILE A 113 15.18 18.94 23.58
CA ILE A 113 15.58 19.93 22.57
C ILE A 113 16.81 19.47 21.76
N VAL A 114 17.75 18.78 22.41
CA VAL A 114 18.97 18.26 21.75
C VAL A 114 18.63 17.33 20.59
N PRO A 115 17.82 16.26 20.76
CA PRO A 115 17.41 15.40 19.65
C PRO A 115 16.57 16.13 18.60
N PHE A 116 15.77 17.12 19.00
CA PHE A 116 15.00 17.90 18.03
C PHE A 116 15.91 18.66 17.06
N ILE A 117 16.96 19.33 17.58
CA ILE A 117 17.96 20.01 16.75
C ILE A 117 18.75 19.01 15.90
N GLU A 118 19.14 17.85 16.46
CA GLU A 118 19.80 16.79 15.69
C GLU A 118 18.93 16.27 14.54
N GLY A 119 17.62 16.12 14.77
CA GLY A 119 16.67 15.69 13.75
C GLY A 119 16.61 16.65 12.56
N ILE A 120 16.60 17.96 12.83
CA ILE A 120 16.71 18.99 11.78
C ILE A 120 18.05 18.87 11.06
N ILE A 121 19.17 18.78 11.79
CA ILE A 121 20.50 18.64 11.18
C ILE A 121 20.57 17.44 10.25
N TYR A 122 20.05 16.29 10.66
CA TYR A 122 20.01 15.09 9.85
C TYR A 122 19.22 15.30 8.56
N LEU A 123 18.03 15.92 8.64
CA LEU A 123 17.19 16.19 7.46
C LEU A 123 17.78 17.27 6.54
N THR A 124 18.56 18.21 7.08
CA THR A 124 19.20 19.28 6.28
C THR A 124 20.52 18.87 5.62
N LYS A 125 21.10 17.72 6.00
CA LYS A 125 22.32 17.22 5.39
C LYS A 125 22.06 16.48 4.09
N SER A 126 23.03 16.54 3.18
CA SER A 126 23.04 15.67 2.00
C SER A 126 23.21 14.21 2.43
N ASP A 127 22.71 13.28 1.62
CA ASP A 127 22.79 11.85 1.90
C ASP A 127 24.23 11.38 2.10
N ASP A 128 25.14 11.77 1.20
CA ASP A 128 26.56 11.40 1.29
C ASP A 128 27.24 11.94 2.55
N GLU A 129 26.95 13.19 2.92
CA GLU A 129 27.49 13.77 4.15
C GLU A 129 26.96 13.07 5.40
N PHE A 130 25.66 12.78 5.42
CA PHE A 130 25.05 12.06 6.54
C PHE A 130 25.66 10.68 6.69
N TYR A 131 25.77 9.94 5.59
CA TYR A 131 26.32 8.59 5.57
C TYR A 131 27.76 8.58 6.09
N ASN A 132 28.61 9.43 5.53
CA ASN A 132 30.02 9.49 5.93
C ASN A 132 30.19 9.98 7.38
N THR A 133 29.36 10.90 7.85
CA THR A 133 29.49 11.48 9.19
C THR A 133 28.90 10.59 10.29
N TYR A 134 27.68 10.09 10.08
CA TYR A 134 26.88 9.43 11.12
C TYR A 134 26.69 7.92 10.94
N GLN A 135 27.00 7.35 9.78
CA GLN A 135 27.01 5.89 9.62
C GLN A 135 28.42 5.33 9.63
N VAL A 136 29.33 5.91 8.83
CA VAL A 136 30.73 5.49 8.74
C VAL A 136 31.57 6.11 9.86
N GLY A 137 31.56 7.45 9.96
CA GLY A 137 32.36 8.21 10.92
C GLY A 137 31.88 8.13 12.37
N LYS A 138 30.70 7.55 12.60
CA LYS A 138 30.10 7.35 13.93
C LYS A 138 30.12 8.58 14.83
N LYS A 139 29.81 9.77 14.30
CA LYS A 139 29.73 11.01 15.08
C LYS A 139 28.55 10.97 16.07
N GLY A 140 28.86 10.88 17.36
CA GLY A 140 27.89 10.64 18.43
C GLY A 140 26.93 11.79 18.74
N TRP A 141 27.32 13.05 18.52
CA TRP A 141 26.51 14.25 18.77
C TRP A 141 26.81 15.33 17.72
N PHE A 142 25.79 16.13 17.37
CA PHE A 142 25.83 17.28 16.44
C PHE A 142 27.02 17.28 15.48
#